data_AF-A0A0F7HLK8-F1
#
_entry.id   AF-A0A0F7HLK8-F1
#
_cell.length_a   1.000
_cell.length_b   1.000
_cell.length_c   1.000
_cell.angle_alpha   90.00
_cell.angle_beta   90.00
_cell.angle_gamma   90.00
#
_symmetry.space_group_name_H-M   'P 1'
#
loop_
_entity.id
_entity.type
_entity.pdbx_description
1 polymer ?
#
loop_
_entity_poly.entity_id
_entity_poly.type
_entity_poly.pdbx_seq_one_letter_code
_entity_poly.pdbx_strand_id
1 'polypeptide(L)'
;MSYEREDALEAKVMKRLEGIGYERVPIRSNEALEQNFRDILNRRHAKLKAEPLSDKEFSRLMTQINNKSVFDSAKILRDKFVLKRDDETELYLEFFDQKNYARNSFQVTNQISVEDRFKGRYDVTVLINGLPVVQLELKRRGVAINEAFNQVKRYRRDNYTGLFRYTQLFLLSNYNDTRYFANGDKEIMKSHMFYWTDEENNRIVR
;
A
#
# COMPACT_ATOMS: atom_id res chain seq x y z
N MET A 1 -17.55 12.02 28.32
CA MET A 1 -16.95 12.17 26.98
C MET A 1 -17.10 10.86 26.24
N SER A 2 -17.82 10.83 25.13
CA SER A 2 -18.02 9.61 24.32
C SER A 2 -16.67 9.15 23.77
N TYR A 3 -16.23 7.94 24.12
CA TYR A 3 -15.05 7.32 23.50
C TYR A 3 -15.36 7.07 22.03
N GLU A 4 -14.71 7.85 21.15
CA GLU A 4 -14.83 7.64 19.71
C GLU A 4 -14.15 6.30 19.34
N ARG A 5 -14.90 5.39 18.70
CA ARG A 5 -14.44 4.05 18.33
C ARG A 5 -13.36 4.14 17.23
N GLU A 6 -12.52 3.12 17.13
CA GLU A 6 -11.49 3.01 16.07
C GLU A 6 -12.12 3.10 14.67
N ASP A 7 -13.26 2.45 14.46
CA ASP A 7 -14.06 2.50 13.23
C ASP A 7 -14.45 3.93 12.82
N ALA A 8 -14.67 4.84 13.78
CA ALA A 8 -14.99 6.23 13.49
C ALA A 8 -13.76 7.03 13.05
N LEU A 9 -12.57 6.69 13.54
CA LEU A 9 -11.31 7.26 13.02
C LEU A 9 -11.08 6.79 11.60
N GLU A 10 -11.21 5.49 11.35
CA GLU A 10 -11.07 4.87 10.04
C GLU A 10 -11.98 5.56 9.02
N ALA A 11 -13.27 5.73 9.35
CA ALA A 11 -14.23 6.41 8.48
C ALA A 11 -13.84 7.88 8.19
N LYS A 12 -13.30 8.61 9.17
CA LYS A 12 -12.81 9.98 8.96
C LYS A 12 -11.59 10.02 8.05
N VAL A 13 -10.65 9.10 8.22
CA VAL A 13 -9.45 8.99 7.38
C VAL A 13 -9.84 8.65 5.94
N MET A 14 -10.71 7.66 5.75
CA MET A 14 -11.24 7.28 4.42
C MET A 14 -11.91 8.48 3.74
N LYS A 15 -12.84 9.15 4.44
CA LYS A 15 -13.53 10.33 3.92
C LYS A 15 -12.58 11.47 3.56
N ARG A 16 -11.51 11.68 4.35
CA ARG A 16 -10.52 12.71 4.07
C ARG A 16 -9.71 12.38 2.82
N LEU A 17 -9.28 11.12 2.67
CA LEU A 17 -8.55 10.65 1.49
C LEU A 17 -9.41 10.76 0.23
N GLU A 18 -10.67 10.36 0.30
CA GLU A 18 -11.66 10.57 -0.78
C GLU A 18 -11.79 12.06 -1.14
N GLY A 19 -11.91 12.92 -0.12
CA GLY A 19 -12.01 14.37 -0.29
C GLY A 19 -10.78 15.05 -0.91
N ILE A 20 -9.64 14.39 -0.97
CA ILE A 20 -8.42 14.88 -1.65
C ILE A 20 -8.11 14.08 -2.93
N GLY A 21 -9.05 13.26 -3.41
CA GLY A 21 -9.00 12.62 -4.73
C GLY A 21 -8.56 11.16 -4.76
N TYR A 22 -8.47 10.48 -3.62
CA TYR A 22 -8.22 9.03 -3.61
C TYR A 22 -9.52 8.28 -3.91
N GLU A 23 -9.49 7.38 -4.88
CA GLU A 23 -10.64 6.53 -5.20
C GLU A 23 -10.80 5.44 -4.14
N ARG A 24 -11.97 5.35 -3.52
CA ARG A 24 -12.27 4.27 -2.58
C ARG A 24 -12.61 2.98 -3.34
N VAL A 25 -11.89 1.90 -3.05
CA VAL A 25 -12.10 0.57 -3.66
C VAL A 25 -12.36 -0.51 -2.60
N PRO A 26 -13.37 -1.39 -2.76
CA PRO A 26 -13.72 -2.39 -1.75
C PRO A 26 -12.90 -3.68 -1.92
N ILE A 27 -11.59 -3.63 -1.65
CA ILE A 27 -10.71 -4.80 -1.76
C ILE A 27 -10.72 -5.58 -0.46
N ARG A 28 -11.13 -6.85 -0.51
CA ARG A 28 -11.31 -7.70 0.70
C ARG A 28 -10.47 -8.96 0.73
N SER A 29 -9.78 -9.30 -0.35
CA SER A 29 -8.90 -10.47 -0.46
C SER A 29 -7.65 -10.15 -1.29
N ASN A 30 -6.68 -11.07 -1.29
CA ASN A 30 -5.48 -10.95 -2.13
C ASN A 30 -5.83 -11.03 -3.62
N GLU A 31 -6.78 -11.88 -4.00
CA GLU A 31 -7.23 -12.04 -5.38
C GLU A 31 -7.88 -10.76 -5.89
N ALA A 32 -8.70 -10.10 -5.06
CA ALA A 32 -9.28 -8.80 -5.40
C ALA A 32 -8.20 -7.71 -5.54
N LEU A 33 -7.13 -7.77 -4.74
CA LEU A 33 -6.00 -6.85 -4.84
C LEU A 33 -5.23 -7.06 -6.16
N GLU A 34 -4.94 -8.32 -6.50
CA GLU A 34 -4.27 -8.69 -7.75
C GLU A 34 -5.10 -8.31 -8.98
N GLN A 35 -6.42 -8.54 -8.94
CA GLN A 35 -7.32 -8.13 -10.02
C GLN A 35 -7.34 -6.61 -10.21
N ASN A 36 -7.45 -5.84 -9.12
CA ASN A 36 -7.39 -4.38 -9.20
C ASN A 36 -6.03 -3.89 -9.77
N PHE A 37 -4.93 -4.53 -9.39
CA PHE A 37 -3.62 -4.26 -9.97
C PHE A 37 -3.58 -4.53 -11.48
N ARG A 38 -4.12 -5.68 -11.93
CA ARG A 38 -4.23 -6.04 -13.35
C ARG A 38 -5.04 -5.00 -14.14
N ASP A 39 -6.19 -4.59 -13.62
CA ASP A 39 -7.07 -3.64 -14.28
C ASP A 39 -6.40 -2.27 -14.46
N ILE A 40 -5.65 -1.83 -13.45
CA ILE A 40 -4.89 -0.58 -13.52
C ILE A 40 -3.73 -0.69 -14.52
N LEU A 41 -3.01 -1.80 -14.54
CA LEU A 41 -1.94 -2.02 -15.52
C LEU A 41 -2.48 -1.95 -16.95
N ASN A 42 -3.58 -2.66 -17.23
CA ASN A 42 -4.23 -2.68 -18.54
C ASN A 42 -4.69 -1.28 -18.97
N ARG A 43 -5.22 -0.48 -18.04
CA ARG A 43 -5.68 0.90 -18.31
C ARG A 43 -4.54 1.90 -18.53
N ARG A 44 -3.42 1.79 -17.79
CA ARG A 44 -2.34 2.80 -17.79
C ARG A 44 -1.41 2.73 -19.00
N HIS A 45 -1.21 1.55 -19.58
CA HIS A 45 -0.17 1.36 -20.59
C HIS A 45 -0.74 1.46 -21.99
N ALA A 46 -0.29 2.47 -22.75
CA ALA A 46 -0.80 2.76 -24.09
C ALA A 46 -0.58 1.60 -25.11
N LYS A 47 0.39 0.72 -24.87
CA LYS A 47 0.60 -0.50 -25.69
C LYS A 47 -0.43 -1.61 -25.41
N LEU A 48 -1.18 -1.52 -24.31
CA LEU A 48 -2.23 -2.48 -23.93
C LEU A 48 -3.64 -2.08 -24.39
N LYS A 49 -3.80 -0.91 -25.05
CA LYS A 49 -5.09 -0.29 -25.39
C LYS A 49 -6.20 -1.25 -25.83
N ALA A 50 -5.90 -2.17 -26.75
CA ALA A 50 -6.87 -3.14 -27.29
C ALA A 50 -6.58 -4.60 -26.91
N GLU A 51 -5.41 -4.87 -26.33
CA GLU A 51 -4.97 -6.21 -25.95
C GLU A 51 -4.54 -6.19 -24.49
N PRO A 52 -5.48 -6.42 -23.55
CA PRO A 52 -5.12 -6.57 -22.15
C PRO A 52 -4.15 -7.74 -21.97
N LEU A 53 -3.43 -7.74 -20.85
CA LEU A 53 -2.61 -8.90 -20.47
C LEU A 53 -3.48 -10.15 -20.47
N SER A 54 -3.04 -11.21 -21.15
CA SER A 54 -3.66 -12.53 -21.06
C SER A 54 -3.47 -13.08 -19.63
N ASP A 55 -4.25 -14.10 -19.24
CA ASP A 55 -4.08 -14.73 -17.93
C ASP A 55 -2.67 -15.31 -17.75
N LYS A 56 -2.08 -15.83 -18.84
CA LYS A 56 -0.72 -16.36 -18.85
C LYS A 56 0.32 -15.25 -18.69
N GLU A 57 0.14 -14.13 -19.39
CA GLU A 57 1.02 -12.96 -19.28
C GLU A 57 0.97 -12.37 -17.87
N PHE A 58 -0.24 -12.22 -17.30
CA PHE A 58 -0.41 -11.71 -15.95
C PHE A 58 0.17 -12.67 -14.88
N SER A 59 -0.07 -13.98 -15.03
CA SER A 59 0.53 -14.99 -14.14
C SER A 59 2.07 -14.97 -14.18
N ARG A 60 2.65 -14.81 -15.38
CA ARG A 60 4.10 -14.65 -15.58
C ARG A 60 4.63 -13.39 -14.90
N LEU A 61 3.93 -12.27 -15.08
CA LEU A 61 4.23 -11.02 -14.39
C LEU A 61 4.23 -11.22 -12.86
N MET A 62 3.14 -11.75 -12.31
CA MET A 62 2.98 -11.99 -10.87
C MET A 62 4.10 -12.88 -10.32
N THR A 63 4.46 -13.95 -11.04
CA THR A 63 5.58 -14.83 -10.65
C THR A 63 6.91 -14.08 -10.59
N GLN A 64 7.15 -13.15 -11.52
CA GLN A 64 8.39 -12.39 -11.58
C GLN A 64 8.48 -11.28 -10.53
N ILE A 65 7.35 -10.71 -10.11
CA ILE A 65 7.29 -9.59 -9.16
C ILE A 65 6.99 -10.02 -7.72
N ASN A 66 6.44 -11.22 -7.51
CA ASN A 66 6.23 -11.81 -6.19
C ASN A 66 7.52 -12.43 -5.63
N ASN A 67 7.48 -12.78 -4.34
CA ASN A 67 8.59 -13.41 -3.60
C ASN A 67 9.89 -12.61 -3.59
N LYS A 68 9.78 -11.30 -3.73
CA LYS A 68 10.90 -10.35 -3.62
C LYS A 68 11.06 -9.87 -2.18
N SER A 69 12.26 -9.44 -1.85
CA SER A 69 12.52 -8.65 -0.64
C SER A 69 11.77 -7.32 -0.71
N VAL A 70 11.62 -6.62 0.42
CA VAL A 70 11.05 -5.26 0.41
C VAL A 70 11.93 -4.33 -0.42
N PHE A 71 13.25 -4.47 -0.31
CA PHE A 71 14.20 -3.70 -1.11
C PHE A 71 14.04 -3.93 -2.61
N ASP A 72 13.98 -5.18 -3.06
CA ASP A 72 13.83 -5.52 -4.47
C ASP A 72 12.47 -5.08 -5.01
N SER A 73 11.40 -5.23 -4.22
CA SER A 73 10.06 -4.73 -4.56
C SER A 73 10.08 -3.21 -4.74
N ALA A 74 10.78 -2.49 -3.86
CA ALA A 74 10.95 -1.04 -3.96
C ALA A 74 11.75 -0.63 -5.20
N LYS A 75 12.72 -1.45 -5.64
CA LYS A 75 13.45 -1.23 -6.89
C LYS A 75 12.54 -1.43 -8.10
N ILE A 76 11.82 -2.55 -8.16
CA ILE A 76 10.85 -2.84 -9.22
C ILE A 76 9.77 -1.75 -9.31
N LEU A 77 9.31 -1.23 -8.17
CA LEU A 77 8.32 -0.15 -8.10
C LEU A 77 8.77 1.11 -8.85
N ARG A 78 10.07 1.44 -8.79
CA ARG A 78 10.64 2.67 -9.35
C ARG A 78 11.20 2.50 -10.76
N ASP A 79 11.63 1.29 -11.09
CA ASP A 79 12.28 0.98 -12.37
C ASP A 79 11.26 0.56 -13.43
N LYS A 80 11.70 0.54 -14.69
CA LYS A 80 10.92 -0.07 -15.78
C LYS A 80 10.99 -1.59 -15.68
N PHE A 81 9.85 -2.23 -15.87
CA PHE A 81 9.73 -3.68 -15.89
C PHE A 81 9.47 -4.16 -17.32
N VAL A 82 10.26 -5.12 -17.80
CA VAL A 82 10.08 -5.69 -19.14
C VAL A 82 9.36 -7.03 -19.03
N LEU A 83 8.13 -7.09 -19.56
CA LEU A 83 7.36 -8.31 -19.66
C LEU A 83 7.43 -8.82 -21.11
N LYS A 84 7.86 -10.06 -21.30
CA LYS A 84 7.73 -10.75 -22.58
C LYS A 84 6.29 -11.23 -22.76
N ARG A 85 5.63 -10.82 -23.84
CA ARG A 85 4.25 -11.17 -24.19
C ARG A 85 4.14 -12.58 -24.78
N ASP A 86 2.91 -13.02 -25.05
CA ASP A 86 2.64 -14.33 -25.66
C ASP A 86 3.06 -14.40 -27.14
N ASP A 87 3.11 -13.26 -27.84
CA ASP A 87 3.61 -13.11 -29.21
C ASP A 87 5.13 -12.85 -29.27
N GLU A 88 5.83 -13.09 -28.17
CA GLU A 88 7.27 -12.88 -27.99
C GLU A 88 7.73 -11.41 -28.01
N THR A 89 6.82 -10.44 -28.14
CA THR A 89 7.16 -9.01 -28.06
C THR A 89 7.46 -8.55 -26.64
N GLU A 90 8.20 -7.45 -26.51
CA GLU A 90 8.50 -6.83 -25.22
C GLU A 90 7.50 -5.70 -24.87
N LEU A 91 6.85 -5.86 -23.73
CA LEU A 91 6.03 -4.84 -23.09
C LEU A 91 6.79 -4.19 -21.95
N TYR A 92 6.91 -2.86 -22.00
CA TYR A 92 7.53 -2.06 -20.95
C TYR A 92 6.45 -1.54 -20.02
N LEU A 93 6.49 -1.98 -18.77
CA LEU A 93 5.59 -1.60 -17.70
C LEU A 93 6.28 -0.63 -16.73
N GLU A 94 5.51 0.34 -16.24
CA GLU A 94 5.89 1.28 -15.19
C GLU A 94 4.86 1.18 -14.06
N PHE A 95 5.30 0.70 -12.89
CA PHE A 95 4.42 0.54 -11.73
C PHE A 95 4.21 1.85 -10.96
N PHE A 96 5.12 2.81 -11.12
CA PHE A 96 4.99 4.15 -10.56
C PHE A 96 5.60 5.19 -11.51
N ASP A 97 4.82 6.22 -11.88
CA ASP A 97 5.34 7.33 -12.67
C ASP A 97 5.90 8.41 -11.74
N GLN A 98 7.23 8.43 -11.59
CA GLN A 98 7.95 9.39 -10.75
C GLN A 98 8.05 10.79 -11.37
N LYS A 99 7.88 10.91 -12.69
CA LYS A 99 8.06 12.17 -13.41
C LYS A 99 6.75 12.94 -13.48
N ASN A 100 5.64 12.23 -13.67
CA ASN A 100 4.32 12.81 -13.74
C ASN A 100 3.37 12.10 -12.77
N TYR A 101 3.35 12.61 -11.53
CA TYR A 101 2.54 12.04 -10.45
C TYR A 101 1.05 11.96 -10.78
N ALA A 102 0.53 12.89 -11.60
CA ALA A 102 -0.87 12.94 -11.99
C ALA A 102 -1.29 11.78 -12.92
N ARG A 103 -0.33 11.04 -13.51
CA ARG A 103 -0.60 9.81 -14.27
C ARG A 103 -0.81 8.59 -13.37
N ASN A 104 -0.52 8.71 -12.06
CA ASN A 104 -0.79 7.66 -11.11
C ASN A 104 -2.25 7.64 -10.66
N SER A 105 -2.79 6.44 -10.48
CA SER A 105 -4.08 6.22 -9.83
C SER A 105 -3.83 6.03 -8.35
N PHE A 106 -4.49 6.85 -7.54
CA PHE A 106 -4.41 6.79 -6.09
C PHE A 106 -5.73 6.24 -5.57
N GLN A 107 -5.66 5.12 -4.86
CA GLN A 107 -6.82 4.45 -4.30
C GLN A 107 -6.65 4.25 -2.80
N VAL A 108 -7.76 4.09 -2.11
CA VAL A 108 -7.79 3.76 -0.69
C VAL A 108 -8.76 2.61 -0.44
N THR A 109 -8.35 1.65 0.37
CA THR A 109 -9.18 0.55 0.83
C THR A 109 -8.98 0.34 2.33
N ASN A 110 -9.91 -0.37 2.94
CA ASN A 110 -9.91 -0.67 4.36
C ASN A 110 -10.24 -2.15 4.59
N GLN A 111 -9.68 -2.74 5.65
CA GLN A 111 -10.02 -4.09 6.09
C GLN A 111 -9.81 -5.18 5.04
N ILE A 112 -8.68 -5.14 4.30
CA ILE A 112 -8.27 -6.28 3.48
C ILE A 112 -8.05 -7.46 4.44
N SER A 113 -8.83 -8.52 4.28
CA SER A 113 -8.63 -9.75 5.01
C SER A 113 -7.60 -10.57 4.23
N VAL A 114 -6.41 -10.71 4.80
CA VAL A 114 -5.43 -11.66 4.25
C VAL A 114 -5.77 -13.01 4.87
N GLU A 115 -6.11 -14.00 4.05
CA GLU A 115 -6.29 -15.40 4.46
C GLU A 115 -4.96 -16.10 4.81
N ASP A 116 -3.93 -15.32 5.20
CA ASP A 116 -2.66 -15.89 5.64
C ASP A 116 -2.81 -16.57 7.01
N ARG A 117 -1.76 -17.25 7.44
CA ARG A 117 -1.68 -18.08 8.67
C ARG A 117 -2.28 -17.44 9.93
N PHE A 118 -2.36 -16.11 9.98
CA PHE A 118 -3.06 -15.33 11.00
C PHE A 118 -4.00 -14.31 10.35
N LYS A 119 -5.30 -14.34 10.71
CA LYS A 119 -6.30 -13.35 10.29
C LYS A 119 -5.86 -11.94 10.71
N GLY A 120 -5.25 -11.20 9.79
CA GLY A 120 -4.92 -9.79 9.96
C GLY A 120 -6.01 -8.91 9.35
N ARG A 121 -6.37 -7.82 10.04
CA ARG A 121 -7.15 -6.72 9.47
C ARG A 121 -6.24 -5.50 9.46
N TYR A 122 -6.04 -4.92 8.28
CA TYR A 122 -5.37 -3.64 8.14
C TYR A 122 -6.43 -2.55 8.17
N ASP A 123 -6.19 -1.48 8.92
CA ASP A 123 -7.21 -0.46 9.11
C ASP A 123 -7.42 0.31 7.81
N VAL A 124 -6.36 0.91 7.26
CA VAL A 124 -6.41 1.61 5.97
C VAL A 124 -5.16 1.32 5.14
N THR A 125 -5.35 0.94 3.87
CA THR A 125 -4.28 0.72 2.90
C THR A 125 -4.44 1.71 1.75
N VAL A 126 -3.37 2.44 1.44
CA VAL A 126 -3.27 3.27 0.24
C VAL A 126 -2.63 2.46 -0.87
N LEU A 127 -3.32 2.42 -2.01
CA LEU A 127 -2.82 1.80 -3.22
C LEU A 127 -2.37 2.88 -4.20
N ILE A 128 -1.20 2.68 -4.79
CA ILE A 128 -0.74 3.48 -5.91
C ILE A 128 -0.61 2.55 -7.09
N ASN A 129 -1.40 2.84 -8.12
CA ASN A 129 -1.56 1.99 -9.30
C ASN A 129 -1.90 0.53 -8.98
N GLY A 130 -2.69 0.31 -7.93
CA GLY A 130 -3.13 -1.01 -7.48
C GLY A 130 -2.14 -1.75 -6.59
N LEU A 131 -0.93 -1.24 -6.40
CA LEU A 131 0.03 -1.79 -5.44
C LEU A 131 -0.17 -1.18 -4.05
N PRO A 132 -0.16 -1.96 -2.96
CA PRO A 132 -0.21 -1.43 -1.61
C PRO A 132 1.12 -0.76 -1.25
N VAL A 133 1.12 0.57 -1.12
CA VAL A 133 2.35 1.36 -0.89
C VAL A 133 2.40 1.94 0.53
N VAL A 134 1.27 2.34 1.09
CA VAL A 134 1.22 2.89 2.46
C VAL A 134 0.21 2.13 3.29
N GLN A 135 0.62 1.77 4.50
CA GLN A 135 -0.21 1.08 5.47
C GLN A 135 -0.42 1.94 6.69
N LEU A 136 -1.68 2.19 7.02
CA LEU A 136 -2.09 2.98 8.17
C LEU A 136 -2.62 2.04 9.24
N GLU A 137 -2.05 2.14 10.43
CA GLU A 137 -2.51 1.45 11.63
C GLU A 137 -3.03 2.49 12.62
N LEU A 138 -4.33 2.43 12.87
CA LEU A 138 -5.08 3.39 13.63
C LEU A 138 -5.41 2.80 15.00
N LYS A 139 -5.40 3.64 16.03
CA LYS A 139 -5.82 3.27 17.37
C LYS A 139 -6.80 4.28 17.92
N ARG A 140 -7.77 3.80 18.68
CA ARG A 140 -8.64 4.68 19.48
C ARG A 140 -7.84 5.54 20.45
N ARG A 141 -8.43 6.68 20.85
CA ARG A 141 -7.83 7.59 21.84
C ARG A 141 -7.48 6.87 23.15
N GLY A 142 -6.31 7.19 23.70
CA GLY A 142 -5.81 6.64 24.96
C GLY A 142 -5.05 5.32 24.81
N VAL A 143 -5.06 4.68 23.63
CA VAL A 143 -4.20 3.53 23.34
C VAL A 143 -2.80 4.00 22.95
N ALA A 144 -1.77 3.36 23.47
CA ALA A 144 -0.39 3.75 23.20
C ALA A 144 0.00 3.43 21.74
N ILE A 145 0.70 4.36 21.08
CA ILE A 145 1.21 4.16 19.71
C ILE A 145 2.14 2.93 19.59
N ASN A 146 2.72 2.50 20.71
CA ASN A 146 3.51 1.27 20.82
C ASN A 146 2.70 0.01 20.48
N GLU A 147 1.39 -0.01 20.73
CA GLU A 147 0.53 -1.13 20.37
C GLU A 147 0.38 -1.23 18.85
N ALA A 148 0.15 -0.09 18.18
CA ALA A 148 0.13 0.00 16.72
C ALA A 148 1.46 -0.46 16.11
N PHE A 149 2.59 -0.04 16.68
CA PHE A 149 3.92 -0.48 16.23
C PHE A 149 4.10 -1.99 16.36
N ASN A 150 3.70 -2.58 17.49
CA ASN A 150 3.80 -4.03 17.70
C ASN A 150 2.88 -4.81 16.75
N GLN A 151 1.72 -4.25 16.42
CA GLN A 151 0.79 -4.81 15.45
C GLN A 151 1.38 -4.82 14.04
N VAL A 152 1.99 -3.72 13.59
CA VAL A 152 2.74 -3.67 12.33
C VAL A 152 3.91 -4.66 12.32
N LYS A 153 4.69 -4.75 13.41
CA LYS A 153 5.81 -5.71 13.52
C LYS A 153 5.33 -7.16 13.31
N ARG A 154 4.18 -7.52 13.86
CA ARG A 154 3.56 -8.84 13.68
C ARG A 154 3.14 -9.06 12.23
N TYR A 155 2.36 -8.15 11.64
CA TYR A 155 1.88 -8.32 10.27
C TYR A 155 2.98 -8.33 9.22
N ARG A 156 4.00 -7.49 9.38
CA ARG A 156 5.17 -7.48 8.49
C ARG A 156 5.89 -8.84 8.47
N ARG A 157 5.91 -9.55 9.60
CA ARG A 157 6.52 -10.89 9.71
C ARG A 157 5.60 -11.97 9.14
N ASP A 158 4.32 -11.91 9.47
CA ASP A 158 3.41 -13.05 9.33
C ASP A 158 2.54 -12.99 8.06
N ASN A 159 2.27 -11.80 7.51
CA ASN A 159 1.22 -11.60 6.51
C ASN A 159 1.66 -10.78 5.27
N TYR A 160 2.83 -10.13 5.28
CA TYR A 160 3.25 -9.24 4.17
C TYR A 160 3.95 -10.05 3.08
N THR A 161 3.14 -10.82 2.36
CA THR A 161 3.51 -11.66 1.22
C THR A 161 2.91 -11.09 -0.08
N GLY A 162 3.30 -11.65 -1.23
CA GLY A 162 2.80 -11.20 -2.54
C GLY A 162 2.97 -9.69 -2.76
N LEU A 163 1.91 -9.03 -3.22
CA LEU A 163 1.90 -7.58 -3.48
C LEU A 163 2.14 -6.72 -2.23
N PHE A 164 1.91 -7.21 -1.01
CA PHE A 164 2.20 -6.43 0.20
C PHE A 164 3.69 -6.18 0.44
N ARG A 165 4.58 -6.89 -0.27
CA ARG A 165 6.03 -6.58 -0.31
C ARG A 165 6.32 -5.20 -0.91
N TYR A 166 5.37 -4.60 -1.65
CA TYR A 166 5.46 -3.24 -2.16
C TYR A 166 5.15 -2.15 -1.12
N THR A 167 4.76 -2.51 0.10
CA THR A 167 4.54 -1.51 1.17
C THR A 167 5.85 -0.79 1.49
N GLN A 168 5.89 0.53 1.29
CA GLN A 168 7.07 1.37 1.51
C GLN A 168 7.01 2.14 2.83
N LEU A 169 5.82 2.53 3.26
CA LEU A 169 5.62 3.40 4.42
C LEU A 169 4.54 2.83 5.35
N PHE A 170 4.83 2.89 6.65
CA PHE A 170 3.84 2.69 7.69
C PHE A 170 3.53 4.02 8.36
N LEU A 171 2.25 4.27 8.61
CA LEU A 171 1.77 5.40 9.38
C LEU A 171 0.96 4.87 10.56
N LEU A 172 1.31 5.30 11.77
CA LEU A 172 0.64 4.93 13.00
C LEU A 172 -0.07 6.17 13.53
N SER A 173 -1.32 6.06 13.97
CA SER A 173 -2.01 7.19 14.59
C SER A 173 -2.92 6.75 15.74
N ASN A 174 -2.94 7.51 16.84
CA ASN A 174 -3.88 7.34 17.94
C ASN A 174 -4.68 8.63 18.27
N TYR A 175 -4.96 9.43 17.23
CA TYR A 175 -5.44 10.83 17.26
C TYR A 175 -4.44 11.87 17.77
N ASN A 176 -3.78 11.62 18.90
CA ASN A 176 -2.91 12.62 19.54
C ASN A 176 -1.47 12.56 19.02
N ASP A 177 -1.05 11.37 18.61
CA ASP A 177 0.29 11.08 18.11
C ASP A 177 0.14 10.40 16.74
N THR A 178 0.75 10.99 15.71
CA THR A 178 0.84 10.40 14.38
C THR A 178 2.31 10.33 13.98
N ARG A 179 2.76 9.13 13.66
CA ARG A 179 4.15 8.86 13.27
C ARG A 179 4.21 8.04 12.01
N TYR A 180 5.30 8.15 11.28
CA TYR A 180 5.56 7.30 10.12
C TYR A 180 6.98 6.73 10.16
N PHE A 181 7.18 5.62 9.46
CA PHE A 181 8.50 5.02 9.26
C PHE A 181 8.56 4.24 7.95
N ALA A 182 9.76 4.12 7.40
CA ALA A 182 10.00 3.35 6.19
C ALA A 182 9.96 1.83 6.49
N ASN A 183 9.42 1.08 5.55
CA ASN A 183 9.56 -0.37 5.51
C ASN A 183 10.92 -0.75 4.91
N GLY A 184 11.43 -1.91 5.28
CA GLY A 184 12.67 -2.48 4.74
C GLY A 184 12.79 -3.94 5.12
N ASP A 185 13.92 -4.58 4.78
CA ASP A 185 14.16 -5.98 5.12
C ASP A 185 14.71 -6.18 6.53
N LYS A 186 15.38 -5.16 7.09
CA LYS A 186 15.92 -5.18 8.45
C LYS A 186 14.83 -5.10 9.52
N GLU A 187 15.19 -5.37 10.77
CA GLU A 187 14.26 -5.16 11.88
C GLU A 187 13.85 -3.69 11.97
N ILE A 188 12.55 -3.45 12.15
CA ILE A 188 12.01 -2.10 12.35
C ILE A 188 12.28 -1.65 13.79
N MET A 189 12.70 -0.39 13.95
CA MET A 189 13.08 0.18 15.24
C MET A 189 12.19 1.36 15.59
N LYS A 190 11.73 1.42 16.85
CA LYS A 190 10.90 2.54 17.34
C LYS A 190 11.60 3.89 17.24
N SER A 191 12.93 3.91 17.34
CA SER A 191 13.76 5.11 17.18
C SER A 191 13.72 5.70 15.76
N HIS A 192 13.26 4.93 14.77
CA HIS A 192 13.12 5.38 13.38
C HIS A 192 11.67 5.76 13.03
N MET A 193 10.84 6.03 14.04
CA MET A 193 9.52 6.62 13.85
C MET A 193 9.63 8.14 13.92
N PHE A 194 9.18 8.81 12.87
CA PHE A 194 9.25 10.26 12.72
C PHE A 194 7.87 10.89 12.83
N TYR A 195 7.85 12.13 13.32
CA TYR A 195 6.68 13.00 13.22
C TYR A 195 6.72 13.73 11.89
N TRP A 196 5.54 14.06 11.35
CA TRP A 196 5.47 15.03 10.26
C TRP A 196 5.64 16.45 10.82
N THR A 197 6.45 17.26 10.16
CA THR A 197 6.75 18.64 10.58
C THR A 197 6.59 19.61 9.41
N ASP A 198 6.42 20.89 9.74
CA ASP A 198 6.59 21.97 8.78
C ASP A 198 8.08 22.25 8.51
N GLU A 199 8.35 23.27 7.70
CA GLU A 199 9.71 23.71 7.32
C GLU A 199 10.53 24.23 8.51
N GLU A 200 9.88 24.64 9.60
CA GLU A 200 10.50 25.13 10.83
C GLU A 200 10.75 24.02 11.86
N ASN A 201 10.43 22.76 11.53
CA ASN A 201 10.46 21.59 12.41
C ASN A 201 9.40 21.57 13.51
N ASN A 202 8.32 22.36 13.38
CA ASN A 202 7.18 22.25 14.26
C ASN A 202 6.34 21.05 13.88
N ARG A 203 5.89 20.27 14.87
CA ARG A 203 5.05 19.10 14.63
C ARG A 203 3.67 19.52 14.16
N ILE A 204 3.20 18.90 13.07
CA ILE A 204 1.84 19.09 12.58
C ILE A 204 0.90 18.19 13.40
N VAL A 205 0.08 18.82 14.25
CA VAL A 205 -0.80 18.13 15.21
C VAL A 205 -2.29 18.47 15.03
N ARG A 206 -2.66 19.27 14.04
CA ARG A 206 -4.04 19.73 13.78
C ARG A 206 -4.32 19.94 12.31
#